data_AF-A0A3S2W610-F1
#
_entry.id   AF-A0A3S2W610-F1
#
_cell.length_a   1.000
_cell.length_b   1.000
_cell.length_c   1.000
_cell.angle_alpha   90.00
_cell.angle_beta   90.00
_cell.angle_gamma   90.00
#
_symmetry.space_group_name_H-M   'P 1'
#
loop_
_entity.id
_entity.type
_entity.pdbx_description
1 polymer ?
#
loop_
_entity_poly.entity_id
_entity_poly.type
_entity_poly.pdbx_seq_one_letter_code
_entity_poly.pdbx_strand_id
1 'polypeptide(L)' 'MDKDRIEGAAEQAKGLAKEVAGKVTGDAKLEAEGKAQKAGGKVQNAAGGVKDALKGE' A
#
# COMPACT_ATOMS: atom_id res chain seq x y z
N MET A 1 18.58 2.72 -9.18
CA MET A 1 17.77 2.55 -7.95
C MET A 1 16.51 3.37 -8.18
N ASP A 2 15.50 2.71 -8.71
CA ASP A 2 14.33 3.31 -9.32
C ASP A 2 13.45 3.92 -8.22
N LYS A 3 13.07 5.19 -8.40
CA LYS A 3 12.26 5.95 -7.43
C LYS A 3 10.95 5.23 -7.10
N ASP A 4 10.37 4.52 -8.07
CA ASP A 4 9.15 3.71 -7.92
C ASP A 4 9.27 2.62 -6.84
N ARG A 5 10.43 1.96 -6.69
CA ARG A 5 10.60 0.95 -5.63
C ARG A 5 10.66 1.57 -4.25
N ILE A 6 11.24 2.77 -4.14
CA ILE A 6 11.35 3.50 -2.87
C ILE A 6 9.98 4.05 -2.47
N GLU A 7 9.21 4.57 -3.43
CA GLU A 7 7.85 5.07 -3.18
C GLU A 7 6.91 3.95 -2.72
N GLY A 8 6.92 2.80 -3.39
CA GLY A 8 6.11 1.65 -2.98
C GLY A 8 6.47 1.14 -1.57
N ALA A 9 7.76 1.06 -1.25
CA ALA A 9 8.21 0.67 0.09
C ALA A 9 7.81 1.72 1.16
N ALA A 10 7.90 3.00 0.83
CA ALA A 10 7.50 4.09 1.72
C ALA A 10 5.99 4.08 1.98
N GLU A 11 5.15 3.88 0.96
CA GLU A 11 3.71 3.73 1.13
C GLU A 11 3.33 2.52 1.98
N GLN A 12 3.98 1.36 1.75
CA GLN A 12 3.76 0.18 2.58
C GLN A 12 4.12 0.42 4.05
N ALA A 13 5.26 1.05 4.30
CA ALA A 13 5.69 1.41 5.66
C ALA A 13 4.73 2.39 6.31
N LYS A 14 4.24 3.39 5.56
CA LYS A 14 3.29 4.40 6.04
C LYS A 14 1.91 3.80 6.35
N GLY A 15 1.44 2.87 5.51
CA GLY A 15 0.19 2.13 5.73
C GLY A 15 0.28 1.21 6.97
N LEU A 16 1.39 0.49 7.13
CA LEU A 16 1.68 -0.30 8.34
C LEU A 16 1.73 0.58 9.58
N ALA A 17 2.41 1.73 9.51
CA ALA A 17 2.49 2.67 10.61
C ALA A 17 1.10 3.22 10.99
N LYS A 18 0.24 3.55 10.02
CA LYS A 18 -1.15 3.95 10.27
C LYS A 18 -1.99 2.84 10.90
N GLU A 19 -1.83 1.60 10.44
CA GLU A 19 -2.56 0.43 10.97
C GLU A 19 -2.15 0.16 12.43
N VAL A 20 -0.85 0.19 12.72
CA VAL A 20 -0.31 0.00 14.08
C VAL A 20 -0.68 1.16 14.98
N ALA A 21 -0.50 2.41 14.52
CA ALA A 21 -0.89 3.59 15.27
C ALA A 21 -2.38 3.55 15.60
N GLY A 22 -3.25 3.30 14.60
CA GLY A 22 -4.70 3.15 14.78
C GLY A 22 -5.08 2.10 15.83
N LYS A 23 -4.41 0.93 15.79
CA LYS A 23 -4.59 -0.12 16.80
C LYS A 23 -4.20 0.31 18.21
N VAL A 24 -3.06 1.02 18.33
CA VAL A 24 -2.49 1.45 19.61
C VAL A 24 -3.29 2.62 20.21
N THR A 25 -3.72 3.57 19.37
CA THR A 25 -4.53 4.71 19.79
C THR A 25 -6.03 4.41 19.87
N GLY A 26 -6.48 3.23 19.43
CA GLY A 26 -7.90 2.86 19.35
C GLY A 26 -8.69 3.64 18.30
N ASP A 27 -8.01 4.26 17.34
CA ASP A 27 -8.63 5.09 16.31
C ASP A 27 -9.02 4.23 15.11
N ALA A 28 -10.30 3.86 15.07
CA ALA A 28 -10.87 3.00 14.02
C ALA A 28 -10.74 3.62 12.62
N LYS A 29 -10.65 4.94 12.53
CA LYS A 29 -10.50 5.67 11.26
C LYS A 29 -9.11 5.45 10.69
N LEU A 30 -8.09 5.58 11.53
CA LEU A 30 -6.68 5.28 11.19
C LEU A 30 -6.46 3.81 10.82
N GLU A 31 -7.05 2.88 11.56
CA GLU A 31 -6.95 1.45 11.26
C GLU A 31 -7.64 1.11 9.91
N ALA A 32 -8.83 1.68 9.67
CA ALA A 32 -9.56 1.52 8.42
C ALA A 32 -8.81 2.14 7.22
N GLU A 33 -8.22 3.33 7.39
CA GLU A 33 -7.38 3.96 6.36
C GLU A 33 -6.16 3.10 6.02
N GLY A 34 -5.47 2.55 7.03
CA GLY A 34 -4.31 1.66 6.83
C GLY A 34 -4.69 0.38 6.08
N LYS A 35 -5.77 -0.30 6.49
CA LYS A 35 -6.29 -1.49 5.80
C LYS A 35 -6.75 -1.18 4.37
N ALA A 36 -7.44 -0.06 4.17
CA ALA A 36 -7.92 0.37 2.86
C ALA A 36 -6.76 0.70 1.91
N GLN A 37 -5.72 1.39 2.38
CA GLN A 37 -4.49 1.63 1.61
C GLN A 37 -3.79 0.33 1.24
N LYS A 38 -3.68 -0.63 2.18
CA LYS A 38 -3.06 -1.93 1.93
C LYS A 38 -3.84 -2.75 0.88
N ALA A 39 -5.17 -2.70 0.94
CA ALA A 39 -6.04 -3.34 -0.02
C ALA A 39 -5.95 -2.68 -1.40
N GLY A 40 -6.06 -1.35 -1.47
CA GLY A 40 -5.90 -0.57 -2.69
C GLY A 40 -4.52 -0.77 -3.33
N GLY A 41 -3.45 -0.71 -2.53
CA GLY A 41 -2.07 -0.95 -2.98
C GLY A 41 -1.85 -2.36 -3.50
N LYS A 42 -2.45 -3.40 -2.89
CA LYS A 42 -2.43 -4.78 -3.43
C LYS A 42 -3.18 -4.88 -4.76
N VAL A 43 -4.35 -4.27 -4.86
CA VAL A 43 -5.16 -4.26 -6.09
C VAL A 43 -4.41 -3.52 -7.20
N GLN A 44 -3.78 -2.39 -6.89
CA GLN A 44 -3.01 -1.60 -7.83
C GLN A 44 -1.71 -2.30 -8.24
N ASN A 45 -1.05 -3.04 -7.33
CA ASN A 45 0.08 -3.90 -7.67
C ASN A 45 -0.34 -5.07 -8.57
N ALA A 46 -1.46 -5.73 -8.28
CA ALA A 46 -1.96 -6.83 -9.10
C ALA A 46 -2.40 -6.34 -10.49
N ALA A 47 -3.17 -5.25 -10.55
CA ALA A 47 -3.58 -4.64 -11.80
C ALA A 47 -2.40 -4.04 -12.58
N GLY A 48 -1.42 -3.46 -11.89
CA GLY A 48 -0.17 -2.99 -12.45
C GLY A 48 0.65 -4.12 -13.03
N GLY A 49 0.88 -5.19 -12.28
CA GLY A 49 1.61 -6.38 -12.73
C GLY A 49 0.91 -7.11 -13.88
N VAL A 50 -0.42 -7.16 -13.89
CA VAL A 50 -1.18 -7.71 -15.03
C VAL A 50 -1.10 -6.78 -16.25
N LYS A 51 -1.21 -5.46 -16.07
CA LYS A 51 -1.03 -4.49 -17.17
C LYS A 51 0.38 -4.54 -17.73
N ASP A 52 1.40 -4.69 -16.89
CA ASP A 52 2.81 -4.79 -17.28
C ASP A 52 3.07 -6.10 -18.04
N ALA A 53 2.56 -7.23 -17.53
CA ALA A 53 2.63 -8.53 -18.20
C ALA A 53 1.87 -8.58 -19.54
N LEU A 54 0.78 -7.81 -19.68
CA LEU A 54 0.02 -7.69 -20.94
C LEU A 54 0.62 -6.66 -21.89
N LYS A 55 1.31 -5.63 -21.37
CA LYS A 55 1.92 -4.58 -22.19
C LYS A 55 3.23 -5.05 -22.84
N GLY A 56 3.82 -6.14 -22.33
CA GLY A 56 4.84 -6.90 -23.02
C GLY A 56 6.17 -6.16 -23.08
N GLU A 57 7.10 -6.65 -22.28
CA GLU A 57 8.43 -6.97 -22.78
C GLU A 57 8.54 -8.50 -22.86
#